data_AF-A0A143C0P9-F1
#
_entry.id   AF-A0A143C0P9-F1
#
_cell.length_a   1.000
_cell.length_b   1.000
_cell.length_c   1.000
_cell.angle_alpha   90.00
_cell.angle_beta   90.00
_cell.angle_gamma   90.00
#
_symmetry.space_group_name_H-M   'P 1'
#
loop_
_entity.id
_entity.type
_entity.pdbx_description
1 polymer ?
#
loop_
_entity_poly.entity_id
_entity_poly.type
_entity_poly.pdbx_seq_one_letter_code
_entity_poly.pdbx_strand_id
1 'polypeptide(L)'
;MAHLVPVALAAVLAGGVDLFPVRAAWLHWTGSDRAPDIMYGYSWNPSAVRGHERGIVTLAASAVCLKAGVATAAAAEGVAGIAPVHVGAIFILGSLPWTALHLTIAWFNWPKALVPPHRRGESGSVTEWWRQRAARDKGRGPDGR
;
A
#
# COMPACT_ATOMS: atom_id res chain seq x y z
N MET A 1 8.69 -29.78 -21.87
CA MET A 1 9.15 -29.64 -20.46
C MET A 1 10.13 -28.47 -20.26
N ALA A 2 11.04 -28.17 -21.19
CA ALA A 2 12.01 -27.07 -21.03
C ALA A 2 11.39 -25.66 -20.88
N HIS A 3 10.17 -25.43 -21.39
CA HIS A 3 9.49 -24.13 -21.31
C HIS A 3 8.75 -23.87 -19.98
N LEU A 4 8.61 -24.87 -19.10
CA LEU A 4 7.91 -24.74 -17.81
C LEU A 4 8.84 -24.32 -16.66
N VAL A 5 10.14 -24.62 -16.79
CA VAL A 5 11.16 -24.29 -15.78
C VAL A 5 11.33 -22.78 -15.57
N PRO A 6 11.36 -21.93 -16.62
CA PRO A 6 11.47 -20.47 -16.45
C PRO A 6 10.24 -19.87 -15.78
N VAL A 7 9.04 -20.37 -16.11
CA VAL A 7 7.77 -19.87 -15.57
C VAL A 7 7.59 -20.25 -14.09
N ALA A 8 7.91 -21.49 -13.73
CA ALA A 8 7.88 -21.94 -12.33
C ALA A 8 8.93 -21.20 -11.48
N LEU A 9 10.13 -21.00 -12.02
CA LEU A 9 11.18 -20.22 -11.35
C LEU A 9 10.75 -18.74 -11.20
N ALA A 10 10.15 -18.13 -12.23
CA ALA A 10 9.63 -16.77 -12.15
C ALA A 10 8.50 -16.63 -11.13
N ALA A 11 7.59 -17.61 -11.04
CA ALA A 11 6.52 -17.62 -10.05
C ALA A 11 7.04 -17.81 -8.60
N VAL A 12 8.01 -18.71 -8.40
CA VAL A 12 8.67 -18.92 -7.10
C VAL A 12 9.50 -17.70 -6.69
N LEU A 13 10.22 -17.08 -7.62
CA LEU A 13 10.95 -15.83 -7.37
C LEU A 13 9.98 -14.68 -7.09
N ALA A 14 8.88 -14.55 -7.84
CA ALA A 14 7.86 -13.54 -7.59
C ALA A 14 7.24 -13.70 -6.19
N GLY A 15 6.88 -14.93 -5.79
CA GLY A 15 6.36 -15.23 -4.44
C GLY A 15 7.41 -15.11 -3.32
N GLY A 16 8.66 -15.47 -3.58
CA GLY A 16 9.77 -15.29 -2.64
C GLY A 16 10.10 -13.82 -2.38
N VAL A 17 9.98 -12.98 -3.42
CA VAL A 17 10.14 -11.52 -3.33
C VAL A 17 8.96 -10.86 -2.59
N ASP A 18 7.85 -11.57 -2.36
CA ASP A 18 6.71 -11.08 -1.57
C ASP A 18 6.85 -11.31 -0.06
N LEU A 19 7.71 -12.24 0.36
CA LEU A 19 7.95 -12.48 1.79
C LEU A 19 8.58 -11.28 2.49
N PHE A 20 9.50 -10.58 1.80
CA PHE A 20 10.13 -9.38 2.33
C PHE A 20 9.14 -8.23 2.59
N PRO A 21 8.34 -7.74 1.61
CA PRO A 21 7.40 -6.65 1.84
C PRO A 21 6.28 -7.03 2.81
N VAL A 22 5.81 -8.27 2.80
CA VAL A 22 4.82 -8.75 3.78
C VAL A 22 5.40 -8.73 5.19
N ARG A 23 6.63 -9.22 5.37
CA ARG A 23 7.32 -9.19 6.67
C ARG A 23 7.62 -7.77 7.11
N ALA A 24 8.09 -6.90 6.22
CA ALA A 24 8.32 -5.49 6.52
C ALA A 24 7.02 -4.81 6.96
N ALA A 25 5.93 -5.00 6.21
CA ALA A 25 4.63 -4.46 6.57
C ALA A 25 4.12 -4.97 7.92
N TRP A 26 4.33 -6.25 8.23
CA TRP A 26 3.99 -6.81 9.55
C TRP A 26 4.81 -6.20 10.69
N LEU A 27 6.11 -6.00 10.48
CA LEU A 27 6.99 -5.37 11.49
C LEU A 27 6.58 -3.92 11.74
N HIS A 28 6.28 -3.14 10.69
CA HIS A 28 5.72 -1.80 10.85
C HIS A 28 4.35 -1.82 11.52
N TRP A 29 3.50 -2.79 11.18
CA TRP A 29 2.17 -2.92 11.75
C TRP A 29 2.20 -3.16 13.27
N THR A 30 3.10 -4.04 13.71
CA THR A 30 3.29 -4.37 15.12
C THR A 30 4.08 -3.32 15.89
N GLY A 31 4.70 -2.35 15.20
CA GLY A 31 5.56 -1.34 15.82
C GLY A 31 6.89 -1.92 16.31
N SER A 32 7.42 -2.93 15.60
CA SER A 32 8.68 -3.56 15.97
C SER A 32 9.87 -2.67 15.64
N ASP A 33 10.84 -2.57 16.56
CA ASP A 33 12.14 -1.90 16.32
C ASP A 33 12.98 -2.56 15.22
N ARG A 34 12.57 -3.74 14.75
CA ARG A 34 13.21 -4.45 13.63
C ARG A 34 12.62 -4.07 12.27
N ALA A 35 11.62 -3.20 12.24
CA ALA A 35 11.02 -2.77 10.98
C ALA A 35 12.07 -2.03 10.14
N PRO A 36 12.26 -2.41 8.85
CA PRO A 36 13.22 -1.72 7.99
C PRO A 36 12.76 -0.29 7.73
N ASP A 37 13.68 0.64 7.53
CA ASP A 37 13.29 2.00 7.19
C ASP A 37 12.59 2.05 5.81
N ILE A 38 11.42 2.70 5.78
CA ILE A 38 10.67 2.93 4.54
C ILE A 38 11.36 4.09 3.80
N MET A 39 12.41 3.79 3.03
CA MET A 39 13.09 4.75 2.14
C MET A 39 12.31 5.08 0.86
N TYR A 40 10.98 5.19 0.95
CA TYR A 40 10.16 5.65 -0.15
C TYR A 40 10.19 7.19 -0.16
N GLY A 41 11.18 7.77 -0.83
CA GLY A 41 11.39 9.22 -1.02
C GLY A 41 10.32 9.95 -1.87
N TYR A 42 9.05 9.55 -1.76
CA TYR A 42 7.96 10.06 -2.60
C TYR A 42 7.32 11.34 -2.06
N SER A 43 7.58 11.73 -0.81
CA SER A 43 7.03 12.97 -0.25
C SER A 43 7.94 13.62 0.78
N TRP A 44 8.11 14.94 0.66
CA TRP A 44 8.76 15.79 1.65
C TRP A 44 7.83 16.18 2.80
N ASN A 45 6.53 15.81 2.75
CA ASN A 45 5.57 16.11 3.80
C ASN A 45 5.57 15.00 4.86
N PRO A 46 6.01 15.27 6.11
CA PRO A 46 6.05 14.27 7.18
C PRO A 46 4.70 13.60 7.45
N SER A 47 3.59 14.32 7.23
CA SER A 47 2.24 13.76 7.42
C SER A 47 1.89 12.71 6.36
N ALA A 48 2.35 12.89 5.12
CA ALA A 48 2.18 11.93 4.05
C ALA A 48 3.04 10.68 4.28
N VAL A 49 4.28 10.85 4.74
CA VAL A 49 5.18 9.75 5.12
C VAL A 49 4.55 8.89 6.22
N ARG A 50 4.09 9.50 7.32
CA ARG A 50 3.35 8.79 8.37
C ARG A 50 2.10 8.09 7.83
N GLY A 51 1.43 8.69 6.85
CA GLY A 51 0.28 8.09 6.17
C GLY A 51 0.63 6.81 5.42
N HIS A 52 1.74 6.79 4.69
CA HIS A 52 2.24 5.60 4.02
C HIS A 52 2.60 4.49 5.02
N GLU A 53 3.27 4.85 6.12
CA GLU A 53 3.63 3.91 7.18
C GLU A 53 2.38 3.28 7.83
N ARG A 54 1.32 4.06 8.06
CA ARG A 54 0.03 3.53 8.55
C ARG A 54 -0.64 2.60 7.53
N GLY A 55 -0.57 2.93 6.25
CA GLY A 55 -1.16 2.16 5.16
C GLY A 55 -0.27 1.02 4.64
N ILE A 56 0.83 0.68 5.32
CA ILE A 56 1.86 -0.22 4.78
C ILE A 56 1.35 -1.64 4.48
N VAL A 57 0.43 -2.16 5.30
CA VAL A 57 -0.16 -3.50 5.10
C VAL A 57 -1.01 -3.55 3.84
N THR A 58 -1.84 -2.52 3.62
CA THR A 58 -2.68 -2.44 2.41
C THR A 58 -1.84 -2.14 1.17
N LEU A 59 -0.74 -1.41 1.30
CA LEU A 59 0.22 -1.23 0.20
C LEU A 59 0.92 -2.54 -0.16
N ALA A 60 1.38 -3.30 0.84
CA ALA A 60 1.98 -4.61 0.63
C ALA A 60 0.98 -5.59 0.00
N ALA A 61 -0.27 -5.62 0.47
CA ALA A 61 -1.33 -6.44 -0.12
C ALA A 61 -1.59 -6.06 -1.59
N SER A 62 -1.64 -4.77 -1.91
CA SER A 62 -1.75 -4.30 -3.29
C SER A 62 -0.58 -4.80 -4.15
N ALA A 63 0.65 -4.66 -3.66
CA ALA A 63 1.85 -5.11 -4.36
C ALA A 63 1.90 -6.63 -4.58
N VAL A 64 1.44 -7.42 -3.60
CA VAL A 64 1.32 -8.89 -3.73
C VAL A 64 0.27 -9.23 -4.78
N CYS A 65 -0.91 -8.63 -4.73
CA CYS A 65 -1.96 -8.86 -5.74
C CYS A 65 -1.48 -8.48 -7.15
N LEU A 66 -0.75 -7.38 -7.27
CA LEU A 66 -0.14 -6.91 -8.52
C LEU A 66 0.81 -7.97 -9.08
N LYS A 67 1.75 -8.48 -8.28
CA LYS A 67 2.73 -9.48 -8.71
C LYS A 67 2.10 -10.84 -8.98
N ALA A 68 1.11 -11.25 -8.19
CA ALA A 68 0.34 -12.45 -8.44
C ALA A 68 -0.41 -12.38 -9.79
N GLY A 69 -0.96 -11.21 -10.12
CA GLY A 69 -1.56 -10.94 -11.43
C GLY A 69 -0.56 -11.10 -12.57
N VAL A 70 0.63 -10.50 -12.45
CA VAL A 70 1.71 -10.62 -13.45
C VAL A 70 2.20 -12.06 -13.60
N ALA A 71 2.40 -12.78 -12.48
CA ALA A 71 2.82 -14.18 -12.50
C ALA A 71 1.76 -15.09 -13.16
N THR A 72 0.48 -14.84 -12.88
CA THR A 72 -0.63 -15.55 -13.50
C THR A 72 -0.71 -15.24 -15.00
N ALA A 73 -0.47 -13.99 -15.40
CA ALA A 73 -0.38 -13.59 -16.81
C ALA A 73 0.70 -14.37 -17.55
N ALA A 74 1.91 -14.39 -16.98
CA ALA A 74 3.07 -15.04 -17.57
C ALA A 74 2.90 -16.58 -17.63
N ALA A 75 2.21 -17.17 -16.65
CA ALA A 75 1.91 -18.61 -16.67
C ALA A 75 0.80 -18.98 -17.67
N ALA A 76 -0.14 -18.07 -17.94
CA ALA A 76 -1.26 -18.28 -18.84
C ALA A 76 -0.88 -18.30 -20.32
N GLU A 77 0.25 -17.71 -20.72
CA GLU A 77 0.73 -17.70 -22.11
C GLU A 77 0.95 -19.11 -22.70
N GLY A 78 1.06 -20.15 -21.85
CA GLY A 78 1.23 -21.55 -22.27
C GLY A 78 -0.02 -22.44 -22.18
N VAL A 79 -1.15 -21.93 -21.68
CA VAL A 79 -2.38 -22.72 -21.46
C VAL A 79 -3.53 -22.10 -22.23
N ALA A 80 -4.00 -22.77 -23.28
CA ALA A 80 -5.19 -22.37 -24.02
C ALA A 80 -6.40 -22.29 -23.07
N GLY A 81 -6.83 -21.09 -22.69
CA GLY A 81 -8.10 -20.89 -21.97
C GLY A 81 -8.17 -19.75 -20.95
N ILE A 82 -7.06 -19.22 -20.44
CA ILE A 82 -7.14 -18.04 -19.56
C ILE A 82 -7.12 -16.79 -20.44
N ALA A 83 -8.31 -16.27 -20.77
CA ALA A 83 -8.40 -15.03 -21.54
C ALA A 83 -7.69 -13.90 -20.78
N PRO A 84 -6.93 -13.01 -21.45
CA PRO A 84 -6.25 -11.84 -20.85
C PRO A 84 -7.15 -11.01 -19.93
N VAL A 85 -8.46 -11.01 -20.22
CA VAL A 85 -9.52 -10.39 -19.41
C VAL A 85 -9.57 -10.93 -17.98
N HIS A 86 -9.38 -12.24 -17.75
CA HIS A 86 -9.43 -12.84 -16.41
C HIS A 86 -8.21 -12.47 -15.57
N VAL A 87 -7.04 -12.43 -16.19
CA VAL A 87 -5.79 -11.99 -15.55
C VAL A 87 -5.89 -10.50 -15.20
N GLY A 88 -6.37 -9.69 -16.14
CA GLY A 88 -6.65 -8.27 -15.91
C GLY A 88 -7.68 -8.06 -14.81
N ALA A 89 -8.74 -8.86 -14.75
CA ALA A 89 -9.75 -8.79 -13.69
C ALA A 89 -9.17 -9.13 -12.32
N ILE A 90 -8.35 -10.19 -12.20
CA ILE A 90 -7.67 -10.54 -10.94
C ILE A 90 -6.73 -9.40 -10.50
N PHE A 91 -6.01 -8.80 -11.44
CA PHE A 91 -5.17 -7.63 -11.18
C PHE A 91 -6.00 -6.44 -10.67
N ILE A 92 -7.06 -6.06 -11.39
CA ILE A 92 -7.86 -4.86 -11.10
C ILE A 92 -8.61 -5.05 -9.78
N LEU A 93 -9.32 -6.17 -9.64
CA LEU A 93 -10.13 -6.47 -8.46
C LEU A 93 -9.29 -6.80 -7.24
N GLY A 94 -8.10 -7.37 -7.43
CA GLY A 94 -7.16 -7.64 -6.34
C GLY A 94 -6.48 -6.36 -5.86
N SER A 95 -5.78 -5.64 -6.75
CA SER A 95 -4.88 -4.55 -6.33
C SER A 95 -5.56 -3.20 -6.08
N LEU A 96 -6.61 -2.85 -6.83
CA LEU A 96 -7.23 -1.53 -6.70
C LEU A 96 -7.92 -1.32 -5.35
N PRO A 97 -8.69 -2.27 -4.81
CA PRO A 97 -9.29 -2.09 -3.49
C PRO A 97 -8.24 -1.88 -2.40
N TRP A 98 -7.13 -2.62 -2.44
CA TRP A 98 -6.03 -2.45 -1.50
C TRP A 98 -5.33 -1.10 -1.65
N THR A 99 -5.16 -0.63 -2.88
CA THR A 99 -4.60 0.71 -3.17
C THR A 99 -5.53 1.80 -2.66
N ALA A 100 -6.83 1.72 -2.94
CA ALA A 100 -7.82 2.67 -2.46
C ALA A 100 -7.83 2.70 -0.91
N LEU A 101 -7.73 1.54 -0.28
CA LEU A 101 -7.68 1.41 1.18
C LEU A 101 -6.40 2.01 1.77
N HIS A 102 -5.25 1.79 1.11
CA HIS A 102 -3.99 2.45 1.46
C HIS A 102 -4.12 3.97 1.43
N LEU A 103 -4.66 4.54 0.34
CA LEU A 103 -4.88 5.98 0.23
C LEU A 103 -5.86 6.50 1.29
N THR A 104 -6.93 5.75 1.55
CA THR A 104 -7.91 6.10 2.59
C THR A 104 -7.27 6.14 3.98
N ILE A 105 -6.42 5.15 4.30
CA ILE A 105 -5.68 5.12 5.56
C ILE A 105 -4.64 6.25 5.62
N ALA A 106 -3.93 6.51 4.54
CA ALA A 106 -2.93 7.58 4.49
C ALA A 106 -3.57 8.96 4.72
N TRP A 107 -4.66 9.25 4.01
CA TRP A 107 -5.33 10.55 4.02
C TRP A 107 -6.25 10.79 5.22
N PHE A 108 -6.94 9.75 5.70
CA PHE A 108 -7.99 9.89 6.71
C PHE A 108 -7.77 9.05 7.98
N ASN A 109 -6.75 8.18 7.99
CA ASN A 109 -6.51 7.23 9.08
C ASN A 109 -7.72 6.32 9.37
N TRP A 110 -8.37 5.81 8.32
CA TRP A 110 -9.55 4.96 8.37
C TRP A 110 -9.53 3.91 7.25
N PRO A 111 -10.04 2.67 7.45
CA PRO A 111 -10.70 2.15 8.64
C PRO A 111 -9.71 1.72 9.74
N LYS A 112 -10.07 1.97 11.02
CA LYS A 112 -9.16 1.76 12.17
C LYS A 112 -8.73 0.30 12.38
N ALA A 113 -9.53 -0.66 11.93
CA ALA A 113 -9.15 -2.08 11.95
C ALA A 113 -7.88 -2.36 11.14
N LEU A 114 -7.69 -1.59 10.05
CA LEU A 114 -6.57 -1.68 9.11
C LEU A 114 -5.52 -0.59 9.33
N VAL A 115 -5.51 0.05 10.50
CA VAL A 115 -4.44 0.94 10.95
C VAL A 115 -3.63 0.24 12.06
N PRO A 116 -2.28 0.33 12.05
CA PRO A 116 -1.41 -0.18 13.10
C PRO A 116 -1.92 0.23 14.49
N PRO A 117 -2.04 -0.69 15.46
CA PRO A 117 -2.68 -0.41 16.75
C PRO A 117 -2.12 0.83 17.46
N HIS A 118 -0.80 1.00 17.44
CA HIS A 118 -0.09 2.11 18.08
C HIS A 118 -0.28 3.47 17.38
N ARG A 119 -0.85 3.51 16.16
CA ARG A 119 -1.06 4.73 15.35
C ARG A 119 -2.53 5.08 15.10
N ARG A 120 -3.46 4.35 15.72
CA ARG A 120 -4.91 4.57 15.55
C ARG A 120 -5.37 5.96 16.01
N GLY A 121 -4.67 6.56 16.97
CA GLY A 121 -4.94 7.91 17.48
C GLY A 121 -4.47 9.06 16.58
N GLU A 122 -3.67 8.78 15.55
CA GLU A 122 -3.14 9.83 14.66
C GLU A 122 -4.23 10.44 13.77
N SER A 123 -3.98 11.65 13.27
CA SER A 123 -4.79 12.23 12.20
C SER A 123 -4.28 11.79 10.83
N GLY A 124 -5.19 11.60 9.87
CA GLY A 124 -4.83 11.44 8.47
C GLY A 124 -4.26 12.74 7.88
N SER A 125 -3.48 12.65 6.80
CA SER A 125 -2.77 13.82 6.27
C SER A 125 -3.67 14.90 5.71
N VAL A 126 -4.79 14.52 5.10
CA VAL A 126 -5.81 15.46 4.62
C VAL A 126 -6.55 16.09 5.80
N THR A 127 -6.90 15.29 6.82
CA THR A 127 -7.54 15.80 8.04
C THR A 127 -6.64 16.78 8.79
N GLU A 128 -5.34 16.50 8.87
CA GLU A 128 -4.35 17.39 9.48
C GLU A 128 -4.23 18.71 8.70
N TRP A 129 -4.16 18.63 7.37
CA TRP A 129 -4.10 19.82 6.50
C TRP A 129 -5.33 20.73 6.68
N TRP A 130 -6.54 20.16 6.66
CA TRP A 130 -7.77 20.92 6.89
C TRP A 130 -7.81 21.58 8.26
N ARG A 131 -7.35 20.89 9.31
CA ARG A 131 -7.28 21.44 10.67
C ARG A 131 -6.31 22.62 10.74
N GLN A 132 -5.13 22.49 10.14
CA GLN A 132 -4.14 23.58 10.09
C GLN A 132 -4.67 24.78 9.29
N ARG A 133 -5.37 24.54 8.18
CA ARG A 133 -5.99 25.60 7.39
C ARG A 133 -7.04 26.36 8.20
N ALA A 134 -7.96 25.64 8.84
CA ALA A 134 -8.99 26.27 9.69
C ALA A 134 -8.39 27.08 10.85
N ALA A 135 -7.27 26.63 11.44
CA ALA A 135 -6.56 27.39 12.47
C ALA A 135 -5.93 28.68 11.94
N ARG A 136 -5.33 28.64 10.73
CA ARG A 136 -4.78 29.85 10.08
C ARG A 136 -5.84 30.87 9.75
N ASP A 137 -7.02 30.43 9.33
CA ASP A 137 -8.12 31.32 8.99
C ASP A 137 -8.71 32.00 10.24
N LYS A 138 -8.75 31.30 11.39
CA LYS A 138 -9.15 31.88 12.68
C LYS A 138 -8.12 32.84 13.26
N GLY A 139 -6.83 32.61 13.03
CA GLY A 139 -5.74 33.48 13.48
C GLY A 139 -5.58 34.77 12.66
N ARG A 140 -6.31 34.92 11.55
CA ARG A 140 -6.34 36.13 10.70
C ARG A 140 -7.62 36.96 10.91
N GLY A 141 -8.18 36.93 12.12
CA GLY A 141 -9.28 37.80 12.50
C GLY A 141 -8.98 39.29 12.25
N PRO A 142 -10.01 40.15 12.16
CA PRO A 142 -9.93 41.51 11.60
C PRO A 142 -9.12 42.54 12.39
N ASP A 143 -8.24 42.14 13.29
CA ASP A 143 -7.65 43.02 14.31
C ASP A 143 -6.24 43.51 13.91
N GLY A 144 -5.95 43.51 12.61
CA GLY A 144 -4.65 43.86 12.03
C GLY A 144 -4.58 45.20 11.30
N ARG A 145 -5.46 46.16 11.62
CA ARG A 145 -5.37 47.56 11.16
C ARG A 145 -5.80 48.52 12.25
#